data_AF-A0A395CWQ3-F1
#
_entry.id   AF-A0A395CWQ3-F1
#
_cell.length_a   1.000
_cell.length_b   1.000
_cell.length_c   1.000
_cell.angle_alpha   90.00
_cell.angle_beta   90.00
_cell.angle_gamma   90.00
#
_symmetry.space_group_name_H-M   'P 1'
#
loop_
_entity.id
_entity.type
_entity.pdbx_description
1 polymer ?
#
loop_
_entity_poly.entity_id
_entity_poly.type
_entity_poly.pdbx_seq_one_letter_code
_entity_poly.pdbx_strand_id
1 'polypeptide(L)' 'WTANAQVPSKARENRRLLEALMRRHGFVNYPREWWHFTLEGAAKAPSFDVEIE' A
#
# COMPACT_ATOMS: atom_id res chain seq x y z
N TRP A 1 -0.38 11.09 1.55
CA TRP A 1 -1.74 10.53 1.57
C TRP A 1 -2.06 9.95 0.21
N THR A 2 -2.64 8.75 0.18
CA THR A 2 -2.96 7.99 -1.04
C THR A 2 -3.90 8.76 -1.96
N ALA A 3 -4.99 9.29 -1.41
CA ALA A 3 -6.01 10.05 -2.14
C ALA A 3 -5.72 11.57 -2.26
N ASN A 4 -4.47 12.02 -2.09
CA ASN A 4 -4.14 13.45 -2.17
C ASN A 4 -4.51 14.04 -3.54
N ALA A 5 -5.43 15.01 -3.57
CA ALA A 5 -5.89 15.67 -4.80
C ALA A 5 -4.86 16.63 -5.42
N GLN A 6 -3.86 17.08 -4.65
CA GLN A 6 -2.84 18.05 -5.08
C GLN A 6 -1.71 17.44 -5.93
N VAL A 7 -1.66 16.12 -6.08
CA VAL A 7 -0.67 15.46 -6.96
C VAL A 7 -1.18 15.42 -8.40
N PRO A 8 -0.27 15.38 -9.41
CA PRO A 8 -0.65 15.34 -10.82
C PRO A 8 -1.69 14.27 -11.14
N SER A 9 -2.59 14.53 -12.09
CA SER A 9 -3.66 13.58 -12.50
C SER A 9 -3.13 12.18 -12.77
N LYS A 10 -2.03 12.08 -13.52
CA LYS A 10 -1.39 10.80 -13.84
C LYS A 10 -0.93 10.04 -12.59
N ALA A 11 -0.39 10.75 -11.59
CA ALA A 11 0.02 10.14 -10.33
C ALA A 11 -1.20 9.61 -9.55
N ARG A 12 -2.32 10.34 -9.56
CA ARG A 12 -3.58 9.88 -8.94
C ARG A 12 -4.12 8.63 -9.61
N GLU A 13 -4.11 8.59 -10.94
CA GLU A 13 -4.52 7.41 -11.72
C GLU A 13 -3.64 6.20 -11.41
N ASN A 14 -2.32 6.36 -11.42
CA ASN A 14 -1.39 5.27 -11.12
C ASN A 14 -1.57 4.74 -9.68
N ARG A 15 -1.77 5.64 -8.70
CA ARG A 15 -2.04 5.24 -7.31
C ARG A 15 -3.34 4.47 -7.16
N ARG A 16 -4.41 4.89 -7.85
CA ARG A 16 -5.69 4.16 -7.87
C ARG A 16 -5.56 2.79 -8.51
N LEU A 17 -4.82 2.68 -9.61
CA LEU A 17 -4.55 1.41 -10.27
C LEU A 17 -3.80 0.45 -9.33
N LEU A 18 -2.73 0.94 -8.71
CA LEU A 18 -1.96 0.17 -7.73
C LEU A 18 -2.85 -0.27 -6.56
N GLU A 19 -3.60 0.65 -5.96
CA GLU A 19 -4.49 0.34 -4.83
C GLU A 19 -5.52 -0.73 -5.21
N ALA A 20 -6.16 -0.61 -6.38
CA ALA A 20 -7.14 -1.58 -6.85
C ALA A 20 -6.52 -2.98 -7.08
N LEU A 21 -5.33 -3.03 -7.70
CA LEU A 21 -4.59 -4.27 -7.91
C LEU A 21 -4.24 -4.94 -6.58
N MET A 22 -3.63 -4.19 -5.66
CA MET A 22 -3.20 -4.71 -4.37
C MET A 22 -4.40 -5.22 -3.54
N ARG A 23 -5.51 -4.48 -3.53
CA ARG A 23 -6.76 -4.91 -2.87
C ARG A 23 -7.30 -6.24 -3.43
N ARG A 24 -7.26 -6.43 -4.75
CA ARG A 24 -7.66 -7.70 -5.39
C ARG A 24 -6.83 -8.90 -4.92
N HIS A 25 -5.61 -8.66 -4.46
CA HIS A 25 -4.68 -9.68 -3.98
C HIS A 25 -4.57 -9.76 -2.45
N GLY A 26 -5.55 -9.19 -1.71
CA GLY A 26 -5.63 -9.33 -0.26
C GLY A 26 -4.77 -8.33 0.52
N PHE A 27 -4.24 -7.28 -0.13
CA PHE A 27 -3.52 -6.21 0.54
C PHE A 27 -4.43 -5.04 0.89
N VAL A 28 -4.14 -4.40 2.03
CA VAL A 28 -4.83 -3.21 2.53
C VAL A 28 -3.87 -2.02 2.44
N ASN A 29 -4.28 -0.92 1.78
CA ASN A 29 -3.48 0.30 1.70
C ASN A 29 -3.46 1.05 3.03
N TYR A 30 -2.31 1.62 3.38
CA TYR A 30 -2.21 2.61 4.45
C TYR A 30 -2.46 4.03 3.90
N PRO A 31 -3.54 4.74 4.30
CA PRO A 31 -3.99 5.96 3.62
C PRO A 31 -3.00 7.14 3.62
N ARG A 32 -2.01 7.15 4.53
CA ARG A 32 -1.02 8.22 4.63
C ARG A 32 0.13 8.06 3.64
N GLU A 33 0.42 6.84 3.20
CA GLU A 33 1.54 6.49 2.32
C GLU A 33 1.04 5.68 1.13
N TRP A 34 1.10 6.25 -0.08
CA TRP A 34 0.50 5.64 -1.27
C TRP A 34 1.17 4.32 -1.70
N TRP A 35 2.42 4.10 -1.27
CA TRP A 35 3.22 2.91 -1.55
C TRP A 35 3.08 1.82 -0.49
N HIS A 36 2.47 2.11 0.66
CA HIS A 36 2.45 1.20 1.80
C HIS A 36 1.20 0.32 1.77
N PHE A 37 1.42 -1.00 1.84
CA PHE A 37 0.38 -2.01 1.88
C PHE A 37 0.70 -3.08 2.91
N THR A 38 -0.32 -3.60 3.57
CA THR A 38 -0.21 -4.73 4.51
C THR A 38 -1.09 -5.86 4.02
N LEU A 39 -0.56 -7.09 3.96
CA LEU A 39 -1.38 -8.26 3.65
C LEU A 39 -2.41 -8.48 4.77
N GLU A 40 -3.66 -8.77 4.41
CA GLU A 40 -4.70 -9.04 5.40
C GLU A 40 -4.28 -10.17 6.35
N GLY A 41 -4.40 -9.94 7.66
CA GLY A 41 -3.95 -10.86 8.70
C GLY A 41 -2.48 -10.75 9.10
N ALA A 42 -1.63 -10.04 8.35
CA ALA A 42 -0.21 -9.89 8.67
C ALA A 42 0.07 -9.11 9.95
N ALA A 43 -0.90 -8.35 10.48
CA ALA A 43 -0.76 -7.62 11.75
C ALA A 43 -0.47 -8.53 12.97
N LYS A 44 -0.71 -9.84 12.84
CA LYS A 44 -0.41 -10.84 13.89
C LYS A 44 0.96 -11.50 13.70
N ALA A 45 1.65 -11.24 12.60
CA ALA A 45 2.97 -11.80 12.35
C ALA A 45 3.97 -11.23 13.36
N PRO A 46 4.92 -12.04 13.85
CA PRO A 46 6.00 -11.52 14.67
C PRO A 46 6.91 -10.60 13.85
N SER A 47 7.50 -9.61 14.50
CA SER A 47 8.62 -8.85 13.92
C SER A 47 9.86 -9.74 13.91
N PHE A 48 10.63 -9.66 12.82
CA PHE A 48 11.90 -10.36 12.68
C PHE A 48 13.04 -9.35 12.69
N ASP A 49 14.11 -9.68 13.39
CA ASP A 49 15.37 -8.93 13.40
C ASP A 49 16.48 -9.85 12.88
N VAL A 50 16.39 -10.15 11.58
CA VAL A 50 17.32 -11.02 10.85
C VAL A 50 17.84 -10.25 9.64
N GLU A 51 19.06 -10.56 9.20
CA GLU A 51 19.61 -9.95 7.99
C GLU A 51 18.81 -10.36 6.75
N ILE A 52 18.64 -9.42 5.82
CA ILE A 52 18.10 -9.68 4.48
C ILE A 52 19.29 -9.81 3.53
N GLU A 53 19.50 -11.02 3.00
CA GLU A 53 20.50 -11.30 1.96
C GLU A 53 20.07 -10.77 0.58
#